data_AF-A0A3A4P997-F1
#
_entry.id   AF-A0A3A4P997-F1
#
_cell.length_a   1.000
_cell.length_b   1.000
_cell.length_c   1.000
_cell.angle_alpha   90.00
_cell.angle_beta   90.00
_cell.angle_gamma   90.00
#
_symmetry.space_group_name_H-M   'P 1'
#
loop_
_entity.id
_entity.type
_entity.pdbx_description
1 polymer ?
#
loop_
_entity_poly.entity_id
_entity_poly.type
_entity_poly.pdbx_seq_one_letter_code
_entity_poly.pdbx_strand_id
1 'polypeptide(L)' 'MKVGDTIKREVKRRGWSILRTSREANTHYASIHAFLTRDADIRLCVLQRLCDALDLELRRKKRRK' A
#
# COMPACT_ATOMS: atom_id res chain seq x y z
N MET A 1 -8.58 -2.24 -12.01
CA MET A 1 -7.31 -1.85 -11.37
C MET A 1 -7.21 -2.54 -10.03
N LYS A 2 -6.18 -3.36 -9.80
CA LYS A 2 -5.94 -3.97 -8.48
C LYS A 2 -5.42 -2.87 -7.55
N VAL A 3 -5.89 -2.82 -6.30
CA VAL A 3 -5.48 -1.79 -5.33
C VAL A 3 -3.95 -1.73 -5.18
N GLY A 4 -3.28 -2.88 -5.30
CA GLY A 4 -1.83 -2.96 -5.23
C GLY A 4 -1.10 -2.12 -6.29
N ASP A 5 -1.62 -2.04 -7.52
CA ASP A 5 -1.03 -1.21 -8.58
C ASP A 5 -1.15 0.29 -8.30
N THR A 6 -2.20 0.70 -7.60
CA THR A 6 -2.39 2.09 -7.18
C THR A 6 -1.38 2.44 -6.10
N ILE A 7 -1.20 1.57 -5.09
CA ILE A 7 -0.19 1.75 -4.04
C ILE A 7 1.21 1.87 -4.65
N LYS A 8 1.59 0.94 -5.53
CA LYS A 8 2.91 0.94 -6.20
C LYS A 8 3.16 2.25 -6.96
N ARG A 9 2.16 2.74 -7.70
CA ARG A 9 2.26 4.01 -8.43
C ARG A 9 2.37 5.21 -7.48
N GLU A 10 1.62 5.22 -6.39
CA GLU A 10 1.65 6.34 -5.44
C GLU A 10 2.98 6.40 -4.68
N VAL A 11 3.49 5.25 -4.22
CA VAL A 11 4.83 5.14 -3.62
C VAL A 11 5.90 5.67 -4.58
N LYS A 12 5.83 5.28 -5.86
CA LYS A 12 6.74 5.76 -6.91
C LYS A 12 6.57 7.26 -7.17
N ARG A 13 5.34 7.77 -7.25
CA ARG A 13 5.04 9.19 -7.47
C ARG A 13 5.60 10.07 -6.34
N ARG A 14 5.48 9.62 -5.09
CA ARG A 14 6.00 10.33 -3.92
C ARG A 14 7.51 10.17 -3.71
N GLY A 15 8.18 9.31 -4.49
CA GLY A 15 9.60 9.00 -4.32
C GLY A 15 9.92 8.31 -2.99
N TRP A 16 8.97 7.54 -2.44
CA TRP A 16 9.18 6.87 -1.16
C TRP A 16 10.07 5.64 -1.34
N SER A 17 11.10 5.52 -0.49
CA SER A 17 11.88 4.30 -0.38
C SER A 17 11.07 3.19 0.30
N ILE A 18 11.48 1.94 0.11
CA ILE A 18 10.87 0.78 0.78
C ILE A 18 10.94 0.95 2.31
N LEU A 19 12.06 1.46 2.81
CA LEU A 19 12.26 1.76 4.24
C LEU A 19 11.26 2.81 4.73
N ARG A 20 11.14 3.94 4.03
CA ARG A 20 10.16 4.98 4.39
C ARG A 20 8.75 4.41 4.38
N THR A 21 8.38 3.71 3.31
CA THR A 21 7.05 3.09 3.16
C THR A 21 6.73 2.13 4.31
N SER A 22 7.70 1.31 4.73
CA SER A 22 7.53 0.41 5.88
C SER A 22 7.33 1.14 7.22
N ARG A 23 8.01 2.28 7.41
CA ARG A 23 7.85 3.12 8.61
C ARG A 23 6.50 3.83 8.63
N GLU A 24 6.12 4.47 7.54
CA GLU A 24 4.85 5.18 7.41
C GLU A 24 3.64 4.23 7.56
N ALA A 25 3.71 3.04 6.96
CA ALA A 25 2.67 2.03 7.06
C ALA A 25 2.76 1.16 8.35
N ASN A 26 3.70 1.47 9.24
CA ASN A 26 3.97 0.73 10.48
C ASN A 26 3.93 -0.81 10.27
N THR A 27 4.77 -1.29 9.36
CA THR A 27 4.82 -2.69 8.96
C THR A 27 6.24 -3.14 8.64
N HIS A 28 6.46 -4.45 8.53
CA HIS A 28 7.79 -4.99 8.29
C HIS A 28 8.32 -4.66 6.90
N TYR A 29 9.58 -4.22 6.85
CA TYR A 29 10.34 -3.97 5.64
C TYR A 29 10.24 -5.13 4.63
N ALA A 30 10.40 -6.37 5.11
CA ALA A 30 10.35 -7.57 4.27
C ALA A 30 9.00 -7.72 3.52
N SER A 31 7.89 -7.38 4.18
CA SER A 31 6.56 -7.45 3.57
C SER A 31 6.38 -6.40 2.48
N ILE A 32 6.85 -5.17 2.72
CA ILE A 32 6.81 -4.10 1.70
C ILE A 32 7.75 -4.43 0.55
N HIS A 33 8.95 -4.92 0.85
CA HIS A 33 9.92 -5.32 -0.16
C HIS A 33 9.34 -6.40 -1.06
N ALA A 34 8.79 -7.48 -0.50
CA ALA A 34 8.16 -8.56 -1.27
C ALA A 34 6.97 -8.07 -2.12
N PHE A 35 6.12 -7.21 -1.56
CA PHE A 35 4.97 -6.66 -2.27
C PHE A 35 5.38 -5.76 -3.44
N LEU A 36 6.32 -4.84 -3.22
CA LEU A 36 6.76 -3.88 -4.24
C LEU A 36 7.62 -4.53 -5.34
N THR A 37 8.45 -5.52 -5.01
CA THR A 37 9.42 -6.12 -5.94
C THR A 37 8.98 -7.45 -6.56
N ARG A 38 8.28 -8.31 -5.81
CA ARG A 38 7.96 -9.70 -6.23
C ARG A 38 6.48 -9.94 -6.52
N ASP A 39 5.67 -8.89 -6.51
CA ASP A 39 4.21 -8.99 -6.63
C ASP A 39 3.60 -9.99 -5.62
N ALA A 40 4.24 -10.11 -4.45
CA ALA A 40 3.81 -11.05 -3.44
C ALA A 40 2.46 -10.65 -2.84
N ASP A 41 1.62 -11.64 -2.56
CA ASP A 41 0.39 -11.45 -1.80
C ASP A 41 0.72 -10.90 -0.41
N ILE A 42 -0.04 -9.90 -0.01
CA ILE A 42 0.12 -9.14 1.22
C ILE A 42 -1.20 -9.18 1.99
N ARG A 43 -1.11 -9.32 3.30
CA ARG A 43 -2.30 -9.35 4.17
C ARG A 43 -3.09 -8.05 3.99
N LEU A 44 -4.42 -8.17 3.95
CA LEU A 44 -5.34 -7.04 3.77
C LEU A 44 -5.13 -5.93 4.81
N CYS A 45 -4.77 -6.29 6.05
CA CYS A 45 -4.47 -5.30 7.09
C CYS A 45 -3.25 -4.43 6.78
N VAL A 46 -2.21 -4.98 6.15
CA VAL A 46 -1.02 -4.23 5.75
C VAL A 46 -1.34 -3.36 4.53
N LEU A 47 -2.18 -3.89 3.62
CA LEU A 47 -2.65 -3.15 2.46
C LEU A 47 -3.51 -1.94 2.87
N GLN A 48 -4.35 -2.09 3.90
CA GLN A 48 -5.09 -0.98 4.49
C GLN A 48 -4.15 0.07 5.11
N ARG A 49 -3.17 -0.33 5.92
CA ARG A 49 -2.18 0.59 6.50
C ARG A 49 -1.37 1.35 5.43
N LEU A 50 -1.03 0.69 4.34
CA LEU A 50 -0.38 1.33 3.19
C LEU A 50 -1.29 2.37 2.54
N CYS A 51 -2.58 2.05 2.39
CA CYS A 51 -3.55 3.01 1.89
C CYS A 51 -3.68 4.21 2.83
N ASP A 52 -3.81 3.98 4.13
CA ASP A 52 -3.92 5.05 5.13
C ASP A 52 -2.65 5.93 5.12
N ALA A 53 -1.45 5.33 5.10
CA ALA A 53 -0.18 6.06 5.02
C ALA A 53 -0.01 6.87 3.73
N LEU A 54 -0.59 6.39 2.63
CA LEU A 54 -0.56 7.07 1.34
C LEU A 54 -1.76 8.01 1.14
N ASP A 55 -2.59 8.23 2.16
CA ASP A 55 -3.84 9.00 2.06
C ASP A 55 -4.71 8.52 0.87
N LEU A 56 -4.65 7.22 0.58
CA LEU A 56 -5.46 6.59 -0.45
C LEU A 56 -6.75 6.14 0.20
N GLU A 57 -7.85 6.83 -0.09
CA GLU A 57 -9.17 6.23 0.13
C GLU A 57 -9.25 4.96 -0.73
N LEU A 58 -9.11 3.80 -0.08
CA LEU A 58 -9.72 2.57 -0.55
C LEU A 58 -11.18 2.92 -0.76
N ARG A 59 -11.58 3.18 -2.01
CA ARG A 59 -12.96 3.44 -2.39
C ARG A 59 -13.78 2.22 -1.96
N ARG A 60 -14.20 2.18 -0.70
CA ARG A 60 -15.40 1.49 -0.29
C ARG A 60 -16.46 2.15 -1.14
N LYS A 61 -16.92 1.45 -2.18
CA LYS A 61 -18.19 1.77 -2.83
C LYS A 61 -19.17 1.95 -1.68
N LYS A 62 -19.48 3.20 -1.33
CA LYS A 62 -20.63 3.54 -0.50
C LYS A 62 -21.79 2.88 -1.24
N ARG A 63 -22.23 1.72 -0.75
CA ARG A 63 -23.51 1.13 -1.13
C ARG A 63 -24.51 2.16 -0.63
N ARG A 64 -24.88 3.10 -1.51
CA ARG A 64 -26.00 4.00 -1.25
C ARG A 64 -27.20 3.09 -1.00
N LYS A 65 -27.84 3.42 0.11
CA LYS A 65 -29.00 2.79 0.75
C LYS A 65 -30.06 2.35 -0.25
#